data_AF-A0A7S3QTF9-F1
#
_entry.id   AF-A0A7S3QTF9-F1
#
_cell.length_a   1.000
_cell.length_b   1.000
_cell.length_c   1.000
_cell.angle_alpha   90.00
_cell.angle_beta   90.00
_cell.angle_gamma   90.00
#
_symmetry.space_group_name_H-M   'P 1'
#
loop_
_entity.id
_entity.type
_entity.pdbx_description
1 polymer ?
#
loop_
_entity_poly.entity_id
_entity_poly.type
_entity_poly.pdbx_seq_one_letter_code
_entity_poly.pdbx_strand_id
1 'polypeptide(L)'
;IEQGWGAVASAASEQPQDPELRRPRLRLMASLDAPPSGVCTGPGGALNLPSSTYAEVVLAALAEVPSVLMCLLAVGAGAKAATAHRPVAGFLYGTATAMGTCALARALGWEAEHVGHMLVSALLLLSRFLIASAYFLLYIYTPMLLPTQVRAFGLGICNAISRLGGMAAPLVAVELVEEGLSQVSLAVFAGLCLVSGILMAFIGAQTKGQELRG
;
A
#
# COMPACT_ATOMS: atom_id res chain seq x y z
N ILE A 1 10.99 -15.17 37.16
CA ILE A 1 10.72 -13.96 36.35
C ILE A 1 9.72 -13.03 37.08
N GLU A 2 9.58 -13.16 38.42
CA GLU A 2 8.74 -12.26 39.24
C GLU A 2 9.53 -11.42 40.27
N GLN A 3 10.85 -11.61 40.37
CA GLN A 3 11.67 -10.89 41.37
C GLN A 3 12.25 -9.55 40.84
N GLY A 4 12.06 -9.23 39.55
CA GLY A 4 12.60 -8.02 38.92
C GLY A 4 11.75 -6.75 39.06
N TRP A 5 10.46 -6.89 39.40
CA TRP A 5 9.53 -5.76 39.49
C TRP A 5 9.62 -4.99 40.82
N GLY A 6 10.12 -5.62 41.89
CA GLY A 6 10.29 -4.96 43.19
C GLY A 6 11.36 -3.86 43.19
N ALA A 7 12.46 -4.05 42.45
CA ALA A 7 13.56 -3.08 42.37
C ALA A 7 13.22 -1.86 41.50
N VAL A 8 12.33 -2.01 40.52
CA VAL A 8 11.85 -0.89 39.69
C VAL A 8 10.88 0.00 40.47
N ALA A 9 10.07 -0.58 41.36
CA ALA A 9 9.17 0.18 42.23
C ALA A 9 9.93 1.06 43.25
N SER A 10 11.08 0.60 43.76
CA SER A 10 11.90 1.40 44.69
C SER A 10 12.67 2.54 44.02
N ALA A 11 12.87 2.51 42.70
CA ALA A 11 13.51 3.60 41.96
C ALA A 11 12.54 4.75 41.63
N ALA A 12 11.23 4.56 41.82
CA ALA A 12 10.21 5.58 41.59
C ALA A 12 9.96 6.51 42.80
N SER A 13 10.60 6.26 43.95
CA SER A 13 10.41 7.06 45.17
C SER A 13 11.39 8.23 45.36
N GLU A 14 12.40 8.41 44.50
CA GLU A 14 13.15 9.66 44.48
C GLU A 14 12.45 10.68 43.58
N GLN A 15 11.48 11.40 44.16
CA GLN A 15 11.00 12.66 43.58
C GLN A 15 12.00 13.78 43.93
N PRO A 16 12.60 14.47 42.94
CA PRO A 16 13.08 15.82 43.17
C PRO A 16 11.87 16.73 43.43
N GLN A 17 11.93 17.40 44.56
CA GLN A 17 10.89 18.17 45.20
C GLN A 17 10.78 19.55 44.56
N ASP A 18 10.40 19.63 43.28
CA ASP A 18 10.19 20.91 42.58
C ASP A 18 8.75 21.02 42.03
N PRO A 19 7.89 21.87 42.62
CA PRO A 19 6.48 22.00 42.24
C PRO A 19 6.24 22.68 40.88
N GLU A 20 7.24 23.38 40.33
CA GLU A 20 7.14 24.13 39.06
C GLU A 20 7.28 23.24 37.81
N LEU A 21 7.98 22.11 37.88
CA LEU A 21 8.23 21.22 36.73
C LEU A 21 7.14 20.14 36.54
N ARG A 22 6.10 20.13 37.38
CA ARG A 22 5.00 19.15 37.33
C ARG A 22 3.95 19.50 36.27
N ARG A 23 3.68 20.79 36.06
CA ARG A 23 2.71 21.30 35.08
C ARG A 23 3.05 20.97 33.62
N PRO A 24 4.31 21.10 33.14
CA PRO A 24 4.62 20.78 31.74
C PRO A 24 4.54 19.28 31.45
N ARG A 25 4.95 18.40 32.37
CA ARG A 25 4.85 16.94 32.20
C ARG A 25 3.40 16.42 32.21
N LEU A 26 2.54 16.98 33.06
CA LEU A 26 1.11 16.64 33.03
C LEU A 26 0.42 17.11 31.75
N ARG A 27 0.83 18.27 31.19
CA ARG A 27 0.37 18.69 29.86
C ARG A 27 0.88 17.78 28.75
N LEU A 28 2.10 17.27 28.87
CA LEU A 28 2.71 16.37 27.88
C LEU A 28 2.05 14.99 27.88
N MET A 29 1.69 14.46 29.06
CA MET A 29 0.88 13.24 29.18
C MET A 29 -0.56 13.46 28.72
N ALA A 30 -1.17 14.62 29.02
CA ALA A 30 -2.51 14.96 28.52
C ALA A 30 -2.53 15.19 26.99
N SER A 31 -1.43 15.61 26.37
CA SER A 31 -1.29 15.69 24.91
C SER A 31 -0.96 14.36 24.25
N LEU A 32 -0.41 13.38 24.99
CA LEU A 32 -0.22 12.01 24.52
C LEU A 32 -1.51 11.17 24.61
N ASP A 33 -2.46 11.58 25.45
CA ASP A 33 -3.83 11.04 25.53
C ASP A 33 -4.84 11.85 24.71
N ALA A 34 -4.39 12.86 23.96
CA ALA A 34 -5.24 13.53 22.98
C ALA A 34 -5.29 12.65 21.72
N PRO A 35 -6.37 11.90 21.46
CA PRO A 35 -6.49 11.18 20.21
C PRO A 35 -6.39 12.21 19.08
N PRO A 36 -5.57 11.94 18.05
CA PRO A 36 -5.53 12.81 16.89
C PRO A 36 -6.95 12.89 16.34
N SER A 37 -7.40 14.11 16.07
CA SER A 37 -8.67 14.41 15.41
C SER A 37 -8.92 13.43 14.27
N GLY A 38 -9.86 12.50 14.46
CA GLY A 38 -10.16 11.48 13.46
C GLY A 38 -11.11 10.40 13.98
N VAL A 39 -12.42 10.65 13.86
CA VAL A 39 -13.54 9.75 13.42
C VAL A 39 -13.64 8.29 13.95
N CYS A 40 -12.72 7.76 14.74
CA CYS A 40 -12.59 6.31 14.92
C CYS A 40 -13.17 5.74 16.22
N THR A 41 -13.57 6.54 17.20
CA THR A 41 -14.04 6.01 18.50
C THR A 41 -15.49 6.41 18.79
N GLY A 42 -16.38 5.42 18.73
CA GLY A 42 -17.71 5.53 19.32
C GLY A 42 -17.67 5.42 20.85
N PRO A 43 -18.75 5.78 21.56
CA PRO A 43 -18.81 5.66 23.02
C PRO A 43 -18.64 4.18 23.41
N GLY A 44 -17.54 3.86 24.12
CA GLY A 44 -17.18 2.49 24.54
C GLY A 44 -15.95 1.88 23.88
N GLY A 45 -15.20 2.63 23.05
CA GLY A 45 -13.97 2.12 22.41
C GLY A 45 -14.23 1.17 21.24
N ALA A 46 -15.49 0.98 20.86
CA ALA A 46 -15.85 0.30 19.62
C ALA A 46 -15.62 1.24 18.43
N LEU A 47 -14.93 0.71 17.40
CA LEU A 47 -14.65 1.42 16.15
C LEU A 47 -15.99 1.61 15.40
N ASN A 48 -16.57 2.81 15.45
CA ASN A 48 -17.84 3.12 14.76
C ASN A 48 -17.53 3.67 13.37
N LEU A 49 -17.20 2.77 12.44
CA LEU A 49 -16.96 3.12 11.03
C LEU A 49 -18.31 3.08 10.28
N PRO A 50 -18.62 4.10 9.45
CA PRO A 50 -19.83 4.08 8.62
C PRO A 50 -19.86 2.81 7.75
N SER A 51 -21.06 2.23 7.59
CA SER A 51 -21.26 0.94 6.91
C SER A 51 -20.70 0.89 5.48
N SER A 52 -20.62 2.04 4.80
CA SER A 52 -20.02 2.17 3.47
C SER A 52 -18.52 1.90 3.47
N THR A 53 -17.77 2.43 4.43
CA THR A 53 -16.32 2.20 4.53
C THR A 53 -16.00 0.75 4.85
N TYR A 54 -16.84 0.08 5.66
CA TYR A 54 -16.69 -1.35 5.90
C TYR A 54 -16.93 -2.17 4.63
N ALA A 55 -17.98 -1.83 3.86
CA ALA A 55 -18.27 -2.48 2.60
C ALA A 55 -17.14 -2.33 1.58
N GLU A 56 -16.51 -1.17 1.48
CA GLU A 56 -15.36 -0.95 0.58
C GLU A 56 -14.13 -1.78 0.97
N VAL A 57 -13.84 -1.92 2.27
CA VAL A 57 -12.74 -2.77 2.75
C VAL A 57 -13.02 -4.25 2.48
N VAL A 58 -14.27 -4.69 2.66
CA VAL A 58 -14.67 -6.07 2.36
C VAL A 58 -14.63 -6.33 0.86
N LEU A 59 -15.17 -5.42 0.04
CA LEU A 59 -15.07 -5.49 -1.42
C LEU A 59 -13.61 -5.50 -1.85
N ALA A 60 -12.77 -4.74 -1.16
CA ALA A 60 -11.34 -4.74 -1.38
C ALA A 60 -10.67 -6.08 -1.02
N ALA A 61 -11.03 -6.71 0.10
CA ALA A 61 -10.50 -8.02 0.46
C ALA A 61 -11.00 -9.14 -0.48
N LEU A 62 -12.28 -9.12 -0.84
CA LEU A 62 -12.87 -10.03 -1.83
C LEU A 62 -12.19 -9.87 -3.19
N ALA A 63 -11.77 -8.65 -3.51
CA ALA A 63 -11.06 -8.36 -4.73
C ALA A 63 -9.68 -9.05 -4.81
N GLU A 64 -9.10 -9.49 -3.70
CA GLU A 64 -7.80 -10.18 -3.76
C GLU A 64 -7.93 -11.60 -4.31
N VAL A 65 -9.08 -12.26 -4.15
CA VAL A 65 -9.33 -13.65 -4.60
C VAL A 65 -9.19 -13.83 -6.12
N PRO A 66 -9.86 -13.05 -6.98
CA PRO A 66 -9.72 -13.21 -8.42
C PRO A 66 -8.36 -12.71 -8.94
N SER A 67 -7.61 -11.91 -8.18
CA SER A 67 -6.24 -11.53 -8.58
C SER A 67 -5.30 -12.73 -8.54
N VAL A 68 -5.46 -13.61 -7.54
CA VAL A 68 -4.75 -14.89 -7.48
C VAL A 68 -5.14 -15.80 -8.64
N LEU A 69 -6.42 -15.85 -9.00
CA LEU A 69 -6.88 -16.63 -10.16
C LEU A 69 -6.27 -16.10 -11.47
N MET A 70 -6.26 -14.77 -11.68
CA MET A 70 -5.63 -14.16 -12.86
C MET A 70 -4.12 -14.40 -12.91
N CYS A 71 -3.45 -14.35 -11.76
CA CYS A 71 -2.03 -14.71 -11.65
C CYS A 71 -1.80 -16.17 -12.06
N LEU A 72 -2.61 -17.11 -11.55
CA LEU A 72 -2.51 -18.53 -11.90
C LEU A 72 -2.81 -18.79 -13.37
N LEU A 73 -3.77 -18.10 -13.98
CA LEU A 73 -4.03 -18.19 -15.42
C LEU A 73 -2.87 -17.64 -16.25
N ALA A 74 -2.25 -16.54 -15.82
CA ALA A 74 -1.08 -15.98 -16.51
C ALA A 74 0.13 -16.95 -16.48
N VAL A 75 0.32 -17.67 -15.38
CA VAL A 75 1.34 -18.74 -15.28
C VAL A 75 0.92 -19.98 -16.10
N GLY A 76 -0.34 -20.40 -15.97
CA GLY A 76 -0.91 -21.60 -16.60
C GLY A 76 -1.05 -21.51 -18.12
N ALA A 77 -1.18 -20.30 -18.67
CA ALA A 77 -1.19 -20.04 -20.12
C ALA A 77 0.18 -20.26 -20.81
N GLY A 78 1.19 -20.78 -20.09
CA GLY A 78 2.47 -21.16 -20.67
C GLY A 78 3.51 -20.04 -20.69
N ALA A 79 3.43 -19.08 -19.78
CA ALA A 79 4.48 -18.09 -19.59
C ALA A 79 5.77 -18.77 -19.11
N LYS A 80 6.65 -19.12 -20.07
CA LYS A 80 7.99 -19.65 -19.77
C LYS A 80 8.72 -18.69 -18.83
N ALA A 81 9.57 -19.20 -17.93
CA ALA A 81 10.32 -18.37 -16.98
C ALA A 81 11.11 -17.23 -17.65
N ALA A 82 11.65 -17.44 -18.86
CA ALA A 82 12.30 -16.40 -19.68
C ALA A 82 11.36 -15.26 -20.13
N THR A 83 10.05 -15.49 -20.12
CA THR A 83 8.99 -14.55 -20.53
C THR A 83 8.20 -14.01 -19.33
N ALA A 84 8.59 -14.35 -18.09
CA ALA A 84 7.92 -13.91 -16.86
C ALA A 84 7.79 -12.38 -16.73
N HIS A 85 8.70 -11.62 -17.34
CA HIS A 85 8.64 -10.16 -17.38
C HIS A 85 7.46 -9.61 -18.20
N ARG A 86 6.96 -10.35 -19.20
CA ARG A 86 5.86 -9.91 -20.08
C ARG A 86 4.50 -9.78 -19.36
N PRO A 87 4.00 -10.79 -18.63
CA PRO A 87 2.74 -10.65 -17.91
C PRO A 87 2.84 -9.61 -16.79
N VAL A 88 3.96 -9.56 -16.05
CA VAL A 88 4.19 -8.54 -14.99
C VAL A 88 4.14 -7.12 -15.57
N ALA A 89 4.86 -6.85 -16.66
CA ALA A 89 4.84 -5.55 -17.31
C ALA A 89 3.45 -5.21 -17.89
N GLY A 90 2.73 -6.19 -18.43
CA GLY A 90 1.36 -6.02 -18.91
C GLY A 90 0.38 -5.62 -17.80
N PHE A 91 0.45 -6.28 -16.65
CA PHE A 91 -0.37 -5.92 -15.49
C PHE A 91 -0.02 -4.51 -14.96
N LEU A 92 1.26 -4.16 -14.88
CA LEU A 92 1.70 -2.80 -14.46
C LEU A 92 1.23 -1.72 -15.44
N TYR A 93 1.34 -1.94 -16.75
CA TYR A 93 0.83 -1.00 -17.75
C TYR A 93 -0.71 -0.89 -17.71
N GLY A 94 -1.40 -2.00 -17.45
CA GLY A 94 -2.84 -2.02 -17.19
C GLY A 94 -3.25 -1.17 -15.99
N THR A 95 -2.53 -1.26 -14.87
CA THR A 95 -2.80 -0.39 -13.69
C THR A 95 -2.60 1.09 -14.02
N ALA A 96 -1.53 1.43 -14.74
CA ALA A 96 -1.23 2.81 -15.09
C ALA A 96 -2.28 3.41 -16.04
N THR A 97 -2.75 2.64 -17.02
CA THR A 97 -3.81 3.09 -17.94
C THR A 97 -5.16 3.19 -17.24
N ALA A 98 -5.50 2.26 -16.33
CA ALA A 98 -6.71 2.34 -15.52
C ALA A 98 -6.70 3.53 -14.53
N MET A 99 -5.58 3.77 -13.82
CA MET A 99 -5.43 4.96 -12.97
C MET A 99 -5.39 6.26 -13.77
N GLY A 100 -4.71 6.27 -14.92
CA GLY A 100 -4.64 7.44 -15.80
C GLY A 100 -6.00 7.80 -16.40
N THR A 101 -6.79 6.81 -16.81
CA THR A 101 -8.17 7.02 -17.25
C THR A 101 -9.09 7.48 -16.11
N CYS A 102 -8.90 6.98 -14.88
CA CYS A 102 -9.60 7.50 -13.70
C CYS A 102 -9.25 8.97 -13.42
N ALA A 103 -7.95 9.32 -13.44
CA ALA A 103 -7.47 10.67 -13.19
C ALA A 103 -8.00 11.64 -14.26
N LEU A 104 -8.03 11.21 -15.53
CA LEU A 104 -8.61 11.98 -16.62
C LEU A 104 -10.14 12.10 -16.48
N ALA A 105 -10.86 11.05 -16.12
CA ALA A 105 -12.31 11.10 -15.90
C ALA A 105 -12.69 12.07 -14.76
N ARG A 106 -11.91 12.07 -13.68
CA ARG A 106 -12.01 13.05 -12.59
C ARG A 106 -11.73 14.47 -13.08
N ALA A 107 -10.70 14.65 -13.93
CA ALA A 107 -10.33 15.94 -14.51
C ALA A 107 -11.39 16.52 -15.45
N LEU A 108 -12.08 15.66 -16.18
CA LEU A 108 -13.17 16.05 -17.08
C LEU A 108 -14.49 16.31 -16.34
N GLY A 109 -14.52 16.23 -15.01
CA GLY A 109 -15.73 16.50 -14.23
C GLY A 109 -16.80 15.40 -14.34
N TRP A 110 -16.41 14.16 -14.68
CA TRP A 110 -17.33 13.02 -14.82
C TRP A 110 -17.99 12.59 -13.48
N GLU A 111 -17.68 13.28 -12.38
CA GLU A 111 -18.28 13.14 -11.04
C GLU A 111 -19.74 13.64 -10.96
N ALA A 112 -20.23 14.36 -11.97
CA ALA A 112 -21.54 15.02 -11.89
C ALA A 112 -22.75 14.06 -11.92
N GLU A 113 -22.57 12.79 -12.31
CA GLU A 113 -23.64 11.79 -12.38
C GLU A 113 -23.41 10.60 -11.44
N HIS A 114 -24.50 10.04 -10.89
CA HIS A 114 -24.47 8.82 -10.05
C HIS A 114 -23.75 7.63 -10.74
N VAL A 115 -23.82 7.56 -12.06
CA VAL A 115 -23.14 6.51 -12.87
C VAL A 115 -21.61 6.70 -12.86
N GLY A 116 -21.13 7.94 -12.73
CA GLY A 116 -19.70 8.26 -12.69
C GLY A 116 -19.01 7.72 -11.45
N HIS A 117 -19.64 7.81 -10.28
CA HIS A 117 -19.09 7.27 -9.03
C HIS A 117 -18.89 5.76 -9.09
N MET A 118 -19.88 5.02 -9.59
CA MET A 118 -19.81 3.55 -9.74
C MET A 118 -18.68 3.15 -10.69
N LEU A 119 -18.52 3.87 -11.80
CA LEU A 119 -17.48 3.59 -12.78
C LEU A 119 -16.08 3.81 -12.19
N VAL A 120 -15.85 4.92 -11.48
CA VAL A 120 -14.53 5.19 -10.90
C VAL A 120 -14.21 4.21 -9.78
N SER A 121 -15.18 3.86 -8.91
CA SER A 121 -14.98 2.82 -7.90
C SER A 121 -14.64 1.47 -8.53
N ALA A 122 -15.32 1.09 -9.63
CA ALA A 122 -15.02 -0.14 -10.35
C ALA A 122 -13.61 -0.13 -10.98
N LEU A 123 -13.18 1.00 -11.57
CA LEU A 123 -11.84 1.14 -12.15
C LEU A 123 -10.72 1.17 -11.09
N LEU A 124 -10.97 1.77 -9.93
CA LEU A 124 -10.06 1.74 -8.78
C LEU A 124 -9.93 0.32 -8.24
N LEU A 125 -11.05 -0.39 -8.11
CA LEU A 125 -11.04 -1.81 -7.76
C LEU A 125 -10.22 -2.58 -8.79
N LEU A 126 -10.50 -2.43 -10.10
CA LEU A 126 -9.75 -3.04 -11.22
C LEU A 126 -8.23 -2.85 -11.10
N SER A 127 -7.81 -1.61 -10.85
CA SER A 127 -6.40 -1.26 -10.64
C SER A 127 -5.81 -2.02 -9.44
N ARG A 128 -6.57 -2.17 -8.36
CA ARG A 128 -6.14 -2.90 -7.16
C ARG A 128 -6.02 -4.41 -7.39
N PHE A 129 -6.89 -5.00 -8.22
CA PHE A 129 -6.73 -6.41 -8.64
C PHE A 129 -5.45 -6.61 -9.47
N LEU A 130 -5.16 -5.71 -10.40
CA LEU A 130 -4.02 -5.82 -11.30
C LEU A 130 -2.69 -5.67 -10.55
N ILE A 131 -2.60 -4.74 -9.58
CA ILE A 131 -1.38 -4.57 -8.78
C ILE A 131 -1.15 -5.76 -7.84
N ALA A 132 -2.22 -6.31 -7.25
CA ALA A 132 -2.14 -7.53 -6.44
C ALA A 132 -1.66 -8.72 -7.28
N SER A 133 -2.20 -8.88 -8.49
CA SER A 133 -1.78 -9.92 -9.45
C SER A 133 -0.29 -9.80 -9.78
N ALA A 134 0.20 -8.59 -10.07
CA ALA A 134 1.61 -8.35 -10.35
C ALA A 134 2.51 -8.70 -9.14
N TYR A 135 2.08 -8.39 -7.93
CA TYR A 135 2.81 -8.72 -6.70
C TYR A 135 2.88 -10.23 -6.48
N PHE A 136 1.77 -10.96 -6.61
CA PHE A 136 1.74 -12.43 -6.51
C PHE A 136 2.65 -13.07 -7.57
N LEU A 137 2.59 -12.58 -8.79
CA LEU A 137 3.38 -13.10 -9.90
C LEU A 137 4.88 -12.89 -9.66
N LEU A 138 5.27 -11.71 -9.17
CA LEU A 138 6.64 -11.44 -8.74
C LEU A 138 7.05 -12.39 -7.61
N TYR A 139 6.19 -12.63 -6.62
CA TYR A 139 6.47 -13.52 -5.50
C TYR A 139 6.73 -14.98 -5.95
N ILE A 140 5.96 -15.46 -6.94
CA ILE A 140 6.11 -16.80 -7.53
C ILE A 140 7.39 -16.90 -8.38
N TYR A 141 7.75 -15.86 -9.13
CA TYR A 141 8.95 -15.87 -9.99
C TYR A 141 10.25 -15.54 -9.27
N THR A 142 10.20 -14.81 -8.14
CA THR A 142 11.38 -14.47 -7.30
C THR A 142 12.29 -15.70 -7.02
N PRO A 143 11.79 -16.87 -6.58
CA PRO A 143 12.65 -18.05 -6.38
C PRO A 143 13.30 -18.60 -7.64
N MET A 144 12.76 -18.35 -8.82
CA MET A 144 13.31 -18.87 -10.08
C MET A 144 14.54 -18.07 -10.54
N LEU A 145 14.66 -16.80 -10.11
CA LEU A 145 15.74 -15.91 -10.55
C LEU A 145 16.84 -15.73 -9.50
N LEU A 146 16.57 -16.00 -8.22
CA LEU A 146 17.48 -15.67 -7.12
C LEU A 146 18.03 -16.92 -6.39
N PRO A 147 19.33 -16.97 -6.07
CA PRO A 147 19.89 -18.02 -5.22
C PRO A 147 19.33 -17.92 -3.79
N THR A 148 19.20 -19.06 -3.11
CA THR A 148 18.50 -19.24 -1.81
C THR A 148 18.91 -18.26 -0.71
N GLN A 149 20.16 -17.79 -0.73
CA GLN A 149 20.69 -16.86 0.29
C GLN A 149 20.07 -15.46 0.24
N VAL A 150 19.60 -15.01 -0.94
CA VAL A 150 19.09 -13.64 -1.11
C VAL A 150 17.56 -13.56 -1.25
N ARG A 151 16.89 -14.72 -1.36
CA ARG A 151 15.42 -14.79 -1.55
C ARG A 151 14.65 -14.16 -0.39
N ALA A 152 14.98 -14.53 0.85
CA ALA A 152 14.28 -14.03 2.02
C ALA A 152 14.50 -12.51 2.21
N PHE A 153 15.72 -12.04 1.97
CA PHE A 153 16.07 -10.63 2.05
C PHE A 153 15.33 -9.78 1.00
N GLY A 154 15.31 -10.23 -0.26
CA GLY A 154 14.61 -9.52 -1.33
C GLY A 154 13.09 -9.42 -1.10
N LEU A 155 12.45 -10.50 -0.66
CA LEU A 155 11.02 -10.50 -0.32
C LEU A 155 10.73 -9.63 0.91
N GLY A 156 11.62 -9.61 1.90
CA GLY A 156 11.52 -8.75 3.08
C GLY A 156 11.58 -7.26 2.74
N ILE A 157 12.54 -6.85 1.90
CA ILE A 157 12.67 -5.46 1.43
C ILE A 157 11.43 -5.05 0.63
N CYS A 158 10.98 -5.90 -0.29
CA CYS A 158 9.79 -5.64 -1.09
C CYS A 158 8.58 -5.36 -0.19
N ASN A 159 8.33 -6.22 0.81
CA ASN A 159 7.23 -6.04 1.75
C ASN A 159 7.39 -4.78 2.62
N ALA A 160 8.61 -4.47 3.07
CA ALA A 160 8.88 -3.24 3.83
C ALA A 160 8.55 -1.99 3.00
N ILE A 161 8.97 -1.95 1.74
CA ILE A 161 8.67 -0.84 0.81
C ILE A 161 7.15 -0.74 0.55
N SER A 162 6.45 -1.87 0.36
CA SER A 162 4.99 -1.86 0.20
C SER A 162 4.28 -1.25 1.40
N ARG A 163 4.72 -1.56 2.62
CA ARG A 163 4.16 -0.96 3.85
C ARG A 163 4.46 0.53 3.95
N LEU A 164 5.67 0.96 3.58
CA LEU A 164 6.03 2.38 3.53
C LEU A 164 5.16 3.13 2.52
N GLY A 165 4.90 2.55 1.35
CA GLY A 165 3.98 3.12 0.36
C GLY A 165 2.55 3.25 0.88
N GLY A 166 2.05 2.25 1.61
CA GLY A 166 0.72 2.30 2.24
C GLY A 166 0.60 3.37 3.34
N MET A 167 1.68 3.64 4.09
CA MET A 167 1.71 4.69 5.11
C MET A 167 1.90 6.09 4.50
N ALA A 168 2.63 6.20 3.39
CA ALA A 168 2.82 7.45 2.68
C ALA A 168 1.55 7.91 1.94
N ALA A 169 0.70 6.97 1.50
CA ALA A 169 -0.52 7.26 0.76
C ALA A 169 -1.48 8.26 1.45
N PRO A 170 -1.89 8.08 2.72
CA PRO A 170 -2.74 9.05 3.40
C PRO A 170 -2.02 10.38 3.69
N LEU A 171 -0.70 10.37 3.93
CA LEU A 171 0.06 11.59 4.16
C LEU A 171 0.04 12.49 2.92
N VAL A 172 0.33 11.93 1.75
CA VAL A 172 0.27 12.68 0.47
C VAL A 172 -1.17 13.11 0.17
N ALA A 173 -2.16 12.30 0.50
CA ALA A 173 -3.56 12.65 0.28
C ALA A 173 -4.01 13.85 1.15
N VAL A 174 -3.59 13.92 2.41
CA VAL A 174 -3.96 15.01 3.33
C VAL A 174 -3.31 16.33 2.92
N GLU A 175 -2.00 16.31 2.65
CA GLU A 175 -1.25 17.51 2.24
C GLU A 175 -1.80 18.11 0.93
N LEU A 176 -2.24 17.27 -0.02
CA LEU A 176 -2.80 17.76 -1.29
C LEU A 176 -4.25 18.24 -1.18
N VAL A 177 -4.99 17.86 -0.14
CA VAL A 177 -6.34 18.37 0.11
C VAL A 177 -6.31 19.82 0.58
N GLU A 178 -5.27 20.23 1.33
CA GLU A 178 -5.12 21.62 1.78
C GLU A 178 -4.81 22.59 0.63
N GLU A 179 -4.17 22.13 -0.45
CA GLU A 179 -3.86 22.96 -1.62
C GLU A 179 -4.90 22.87 -2.76
N GLY A 180 -5.98 22.09 -2.59
CA GLY A 180 -7.04 21.95 -3.61
C GLY A 180 -6.64 21.16 -4.87
N LEU A 181 -5.49 20.47 -4.84
CA LEU A 181 -4.88 19.77 -5.97
C LEU A 181 -5.09 18.24 -5.88
N SER A 182 -6.29 17.79 -5.54
CA SER A 182 -6.62 16.36 -5.38
C SER A 182 -6.22 15.48 -6.58
N GLN A 183 -6.24 16.05 -7.78
CA GLN A 183 -5.85 15.40 -9.04
C GLN A 183 -4.36 15.03 -9.13
N VAL A 184 -3.49 15.78 -8.44
CA VAL A 184 -2.03 15.58 -8.51
C VAL A 184 -1.62 14.29 -7.81
N SER A 185 -2.31 13.90 -6.73
CA SER A 185 -1.99 12.67 -5.97
C SER A 185 -2.10 11.41 -6.85
N LEU A 186 -3.24 11.28 -7.53
CA LEU A 186 -3.52 10.20 -8.47
C LEU A 186 -2.55 10.19 -9.64
N ALA A 187 -2.20 11.36 -10.17
CA ALA A 187 -1.22 11.48 -11.24
C ALA A 187 0.18 11.00 -10.83
N VAL A 188 0.61 11.32 -9.60
CA VAL A 188 1.89 10.85 -9.05
C VAL A 188 1.89 9.33 -8.90
N PHE A 189 0.83 8.73 -8.34
CA PHE A 189 0.72 7.27 -8.24
C PHE A 189 0.71 6.57 -9.60
N ALA A 190 -0.03 7.11 -10.57
CA ALA A 190 -0.03 6.60 -11.93
C ALA A 190 1.37 6.68 -12.58
N GLY A 191 2.07 7.81 -12.37
CA GLY A 191 3.44 8.01 -12.83
C GLY A 191 4.42 7.00 -12.26
N LEU A 192 4.36 6.74 -10.94
CA LEU A 192 5.18 5.72 -10.29
C LEU A 192 4.93 4.32 -10.87
N CYS A 193 3.67 3.96 -11.15
CA CYS A 193 3.32 2.70 -11.78
C CYS A 193 3.86 2.59 -13.22
N LEU A 194 3.79 3.68 -13.99
CA LEU A 194 4.38 3.74 -15.35
C LEU A 194 5.88 3.54 -15.32
N VAL A 195 6.59 4.29 -14.47
CA VAL A 195 8.05 4.18 -14.34
C VAL A 195 8.46 2.76 -13.95
N SER A 196 7.74 2.14 -13.01
CA SER A 196 7.96 0.74 -12.61
C SER A 196 7.76 -0.23 -13.79
N GLY A 197 6.66 -0.09 -14.54
CA GLY A 197 6.39 -0.90 -15.72
C GLY A 197 7.46 -0.74 -16.82
N ILE A 198 7.93 0.48 -17.05
CA ILE A 198 9.00 0.78 -18.01
C ILE A 198 10.32 0.13 -17.58
N LEU A 199 10.70 0.25 -16.29
CA LEU A 199 11.89 -0.42 -15.76
C LEU A 199 11.80 -1.94 -15.95
N MET A 200 10.65 -2.54 -15.66
CA MET A 200 10.46 -3.97 -15.82
C MET A 200 10.57 -4.42 -17.29
N ALA A 201 10.04 -3.61 -18.21
CA ALA A 201 10.20 -3.85 -19.65
C ALA A 201 11.67 -3.74 -20.08
N PHE A 202 12.40 -2.77 -19.53
CA PHE A 202 13.82 -2.54 -19.82
C PHE A 202 14.70 -3.69 -19.32
N ILE A 203 14.45 -4.17 -18.11
CA ILE A 203 15.13 -5.35 -17.52
C ILE A 203 14.86 -6.60 -18.38
N GLY A 204 13.60 -6.80 -18.80
CA GLY A 204 13.24 -7.90 -19.70
C GLY A 204 13.98 -7.86 -21.04
N ALA A 205 14.21 -6.67 -21.60
CA ALA A 205 14.98 -6.50 -22.83
C ALA A 205 16.45 -6.88 -22.67
N GLN A 206 17.07 -6.54 -21.54
CA GLN A 206 18.46 -6.89 -21.24
C GLN A 206 18.65 -8.42 -21.10
N THR A 207 17.67 -9.12 -20.51
CA THR A 207 17.75 -10.59 -20.33
C THR A 207 17.57 -11.40 -21.62
N LYS A 208 17.10 -10.80 -22.73
CA LYS A 208 16.99 -11.50 -24.02
C LYS A 208 18.33 -11.68 -24.75
N GLY A 209 19.37 -10.94 -24.37
CA GLY A 209 20.68 -10.95 -25.02
C GLY A 209 21.69 -11.94 -24.43
N GLN A 210 21.33 -12.62 -23.34
CA GLN A 210 22.17 -13.65 -22.72
C GLN A 210 21.45 -14.98 -22.88
N GLU A 211 21.63 -15.63 -24.04
CA GLU A 211 21.50 -17.08 -24.08
C GLU A 211 22.42 -17.62 -22.98
N LEU A 212 21.82 -18.28 -21.98
CA LEU A 212 22.57 -19.16 -21.10
C LEU A 212 23.25 -20.19 -22.02
N ARG A 213 24.54 -19.96 -22.31
CA ARG A 213 25.44 -20.96 -22.88
C ARG A 213 25.43 -22.15 -21.94
N GLY A 214 24.54 -23.11 -22.23
CA GLY A 214 24.59 -24.48 -21.76
C GLY A 214 25.24 -25.33 -22.85
#